data_AF-A0A931XR43-F1
#
_entry.id   AF-A0A931XR43-F1
#
_cell.length_a   1.000
_cell.length_b   1.000
_cell.length_c   1.000
_cell.angle_alpha   90.00
_cell.angle_beta   90.00
_cell.angle_gamma   90.00
#
_symmetry.space_group_name_H-M   'P 1'
#
loop_
_entity.id
_entity.type
_entity.pdbx_description
1 polymer ?
#
loop_
_entity_poly.entity_id
_entity_poly.type
_entity_poly.pdbx_seq_one_letter_code
_entity_poly.pdbx_strand_id
1 'polypeptide(L)'
;MKYSLDGSEPRNGIIYEKAVAIPDDEVFMRVFAEAEGIEEKIDFRFAKPGEKGIRIDETKPAQLTTRGTKKLDSREKTFAGLDDARERGITFGRVIVAVGQGNNSVTIAINDTRVAPGYIEAILDAVLQRFDASTPIAMTFGVAEFASGHDLKQFSEKAGIEIHQDEVTQ
;
A
#
# COMPACT_ATOMS: atom_id res chain seq x y z
N MET A 1 -15.59 -17.00 -14.52
CA MET A 1 -15.74 -15.73 -13.78
C MET A 1 -16.76 -14.85 -14.49
N LYS A 2 -17.50 -14.05 -13.74
CA LYS A 2 -18.49 -13.09 -14.25
C LYS A 2 -18.34 -11.75 -13.55
N TYR A 3 -18.82 -10.67 -14.17
CA TYR A 3 -18.75 -9.34 -13.60
C TYR A 3 -19.97 -8.48 -13.95
N SER A 4 -20.26 -7.47 -13.14
CA SER A 4 -21.17 -6.36 -13.45
C SER A 4 -20.39 -5.05 -13.37
N LEU A 5 -20.84 -4.00 -14.06
CA LEU A 5 -20.24 -2.66 -14.03
C LEU A 5 -21.12 -1.61 -13.34
N ASP A 6 -22.37 -1.97 -13.08
CA ASP A 6 -23.42 -1.13 -12.51
C ASP A 6 -23.75 -1.49 -11.05
N GLY A 7 -22.96 -2.38 -10.43
CA GLY A 7 -23.21 -2.86 -9.07
C GLY A 7 -24.23 -3.99 -8.93
N SER A 8 -24.84 -4.45 -10.03
CA SER A 8 -25.79 -5.57 -10.02
C SER A 8 -25.13 -6.89 -9.60
N GLU A 9 -25.93 -7.92 -9.27
CA GLU A 9 -25.43 -9.22 -8.81
C GLU A 9 -24.55 -9.90 -9.88
N PRO A 10 -23.23 -10.06 -9.64
CA PRO A 10 -22.29 -10.52 -10.67
C PRO A 10 -22.50 -11.98 -11.11
N ARG A 11 -23.19 -12.82 -10.33
CA ARG A 11 -23.59 -14.18 -10.78
C ARG A 11 -24.44 -14.16 -12.06
N ASN A 12 -25.24 -13.11 -12.21
CA ASN A 12 -26.08 -12.86 -13.38
C ASN A 12 -25.43 -11.86 -14.36
N GLY A 13 -24.17 -11.51 -14.11
CA GLY A 13 -23.42 -10.54 -14.89
C GLY A 13 -22.82 -11.10 -16.18
N ILE A 14 -21.95 -10.30 -16.77
CA ILE A 14 -21.26 -10.56 -18.03
C ILE A 14 -20.14 -11.57 -17.78
N ILE A 15 -19.97 -12.54 -18.68
CA ILE A 15 -18.87 -13.50 -18.62
C ILE A 15 -17.54 -12.78 -18.89
N TYR A 16 -16.55 -12.99 -18.02
CA TYR A 16 -15.20 -12.45 -18.21
C TYR A 16 -14.42 -13.33 -19.19
N GLU A 17 -14.32 -12.89 -20.46
CA GLU A 17 -13.56 -13.60 -21.51
C GLU A 17 -12.38 -12.78 -22.05
N LYS A 18 -12.40 -11.46 -21.85
CA LYS A 18 -11.41 -10.50 -22.37
C LYS A 18 -11.30 -9.29 -21.44
N ALA A 19 -10.34 -8.41 -21.73
CA ALA A 19 -10.19 -7.13 -21.04
C ALA A 19 -11.52 -6.35 -21.02
N VAL A 20 -11.83 -5.78 -19.86
CA VAL A 20 -13.07 -5.05 -19.61
C VAL A 20 -12.84 -3.57 -19.87
N ALA A 21 -13.64 -2.97 -20.76
CA ALA A 21 -13.61 -1.53 -20.99
C ALA A 21 -14.32 -0.80 -19.85
N ILE A 22 -13.59 0.09 -19.17
CA ILE A 22 -14.14 0.97 -18.14
C ILE A 22 -14.54 2.29 -18.82
N PRO A 23 -15.83 2.67 -18.83
CA PRO A 23 -16.26 3.96 -19.39
C PRO A 23 -15.71 5.16 -18.61
N ASP A 24 -15.75 6.35 -19.22
CA ASP A 24 -15.37 7.63 -18.61
C ASP A 24 -16.42 8.15 -17.61
N ASP A 25 -16.93 7.27 -16.76
CA ASP A 25 -17.86 7.56 -15.67
C ASP A 25 -17.46 6.79 -14.41
N GLU A 26 -18.13 7.06 -13.30
CA GLU A 26 -17.98 6.23 -12.11
C GLU A 26 -18.46 4.80 -12.38
N VAL A 27 -17.63 3.81 -12.07
CA VAL A 27 -17.93 2.39 -12.29
C VAL A 27 -17.80 1.63 -10.98
N PHE A 28 -18.86 0.90 -10.62
CA PHE A 28 -18.82 -0.06 -9.53
C PHE A 28 -18.81 -1.48 -10.11
N MET A 29 -17.61 -2.02 -10.27
CA MET A 29 -17.42 -3.34 -10.85
C MET A 29 -17.45 -4.41 -9.77
N ARG A 30 -18.38 -5.36 -9.87
CA ARG A 30 -18.44 -6.51 -8.96
C ARG A 30 -18.03 -7.75 -9.74
N VAL A 31 -17.10 -8.54 -9.19
CA VAL A 31 -16.55 -9.72 -9.85
C VAL A 31 -16.90 -10.95 -9.02
N PHE A 32 -17.33 -12.00 -9.70
CA PHE A 32 -17.67 -13.29 -9.12
C PHE A 32 -16.85 -14.39 -9.80
N ALA A 33 -16.24 -15.24 -8.98
CA ALA A 33 -15.60 -16.46 -9.42
C ALA A 33 -16.22 -17.65 -8.69
N GLU A 34 -16.37 -18.76 -9.41
CA GLU A 34 -16.76 -20.05 -8.83
C GLU A 34 -15.90 -21.13 -9.45
N ALA A 35 -15.36 -22.01 -8.61
CA ALA A 35 -14.69 -23.23 -9.01
C ALA A 35 -14.96 -24.32 -7.97
N GLU A 36 -15.36 -25.50 -8.41
CA GLU A 36 -15.61 -26.66 -7.54
C GLU A 36 -16.58 -26.38 -6.37
N GLY A 37 -17.56 -25.49 -6.58
CA GLY A 37 -18.55 -25.09 -5.57
C GLY A 37 -18.04 -24.08 -4.53
N ILE A 38 -16.79 -23.60 -4.67
CA ILE A 38 -16.25 -22.49 -3.88
C ILE A 38 -16.48 -21.20 -4.65
N GLU A 39 -17.11 -20.22 -3.98
CA GLU A 39 -17.48 -18.94 -4.55
C GLU A 39 -16.67 -17.81 -3.90
N GLU A 40 -16.18 -16.89 -4.71
CA GLU A 40 -15.52 -15.65 -4.26
C GLU A 40 -16.11 -14.43 -4.96
N LYS A 41 -16.19 -13.32 -4.22
CA LYS A 41 -16.69 -12.04 -4.73
C LYS A 41 -15.73 -10.91 -4.36
N ILE A 42 -15.33 -10.14 -5.35
CA ILE A 42 -14.47 -8.96 -5.17
C ILE A 42 -15.14 -7.76 -5.82
N ASP A 43 -15.15 -6.64 -5.11
CA ASP A 43 -15.72 -5.39 -5.59
C ASP A 43 -14.59 -4.40 -5.92
N PHE A 44 -14.69 -3.72 -7.07
CA PHE A 44 -13.78 -2.68 -7.52
C PHE A 44 -14.56 -1.39 -7.78
N ARG A 45 -13.97 -0.24 -7.46
CA ARG A 45 -14.55 1.08 -7.72
C ARG A 45 -13.58 1.90 -8.56
N PHE A 46 -14.04 2.33 -9.73
CA PHE A 46 -13.32 3.26 -10.58
C PHE A 46 -14.03 4.62 -10.50
N ALA A 47 -13.29 5.65 -10.10
CA ALA A 47 -13.81 7.02 -10.08
C ALA A 47 -13.89 7.56 -11.51
N LYS A 48 -14.77 8.54 -11.73
CA LYS A 48 -14.83 9.25 -13.00
C LYS A 48 -13.49 9.96 -13.28
N PRO A 49 -13.02 10.04 -14.53
CA PRO A 49 -11.83 10.83 -14.85
C PRO A 49 -11.93 12.26 -14.31
N GLY A 50 -11.00 12.63 -13.42
CA GLY A 50 -10.94 13.97 -12.81
C GLY A 50 -11.67 14.14 -11.46
N GLU A 51 -12.38 13.12 -10.97
CA GLU A 51 -12.93 13.13 -9.61
C GLU A 51 -11.78 13.02 -8.60
N LYS A 52 -11.59 14.08 -7.81
CA LYS A 52 -10.53 14.15 -6.79
C LYS A 52 -11.06 13.62 -5.47
N GLY A 53 -10.62 12.43 -5.09
CA GLY A 53 -10.88 11.84 -3.78
C GLY A 53 -10.69 10.34 -3.81
N ILE A 54 -9.77 9.84 -3.00
CA ILE A 54 -9.55 8.40 -2.88
C ILE A 54 -10.68 7.86 -2.01
N ARG A 55 -11.41 6.89 -2.55
CA ARG A 55 -12.52 6.22 -1.86
C ARG A 55 -11.94 5.10 -1.04
N ILE A 56 -11.72 5.40 0.23
CA ILE A 56 -11.25 4.46 1.24
C ILE A 56 -12.38 4.25 2.24
N ASP A 57 -12.82 3.00 2.38
CA ASP A 57 -13.68 2.58 3.48
C ASP A 57 -12.85 2.57 4.77
N GLU A 58 -13.13 3.50 5.67
CA GLU A 58 -12.35 3.67 6.89
C GLU A 58 -12.44 2.48 7.85
N THR A 59 -13.44 1.62 7.69
CA THR A 59 -13.73 0.51 8.62
C THR A 59 -13.15 -0.82 8.17
N LYS A 60 -12.76 -0.95 6.90
CA LYS A 60 -12.21 -2.19 6.34
C LYS A 60 -10.69 -2.17 6.33
N PRO A 61 -10.03 -3.34 6.45
CA PRO A 61 -8.61 -3.46 6.17
C PRO A 61 -8.24 -2.83 4.82
N ALA A 62 -7.00 -2.34 4.72
CA ALA A 62 -6.53 -1.73 3.50
C ALA A 62 -5.10 -2.16 3.20
N GLN A 63 -4.80 -2.30 1.92
CA GLN A 63 -3.45 -2.52 1.43
C GLN A 63 -3.10 -1.41 0.43
N LEU A 64 -1.94 -0.79 0.64
CA LEU A 64 -1.34 0.12 -0.32
C LEU A 64 -0.28 -0.65 -1.12
N THR A 65 -0.46 -0.73 -2.44
CA THR A 65 0.46 -1.37 -3.38
C THR A 65 0.76 -0.41 -4.53
N THR A 66 1.96 0.15 -4.56
CA THR A 66 2.37 1.08 -5.64
C THR A 66 3.23 0.40 -6.71
N ARG A 67 3.15 0.84 -7.97
CA ARG A 67 4.05 0.36 -9.03
C ARG A 67 5.50 0.82 -8.81
N GLY A 68 5.67 1.98 -8.18
CA GLY A 68 6.97 2.54 -7.81
C GLY A 68 7.32 2.23 -6.36
N THR A 69 7.72 3.27 -5.62
CA THR A 69 7.91 3.21 -4.17
C THR A 69 7.38 4.49 -3.53
N LYS A 70 6.85 4.37 -2.31
CA LYS A 70 6.61 5.52 -1.42
C LYS A 70 7.84 5.75 -0.56
N LYS A 71 8.09 7.00 -0.16
CA LYS A 71 9.35 7.41 0.46
C LYS A 71 9.13 8.14 1.77
N LEU A 72 9.86 7.70 2.80
CA LEU A 72 10.18 8.47 3.99
C LEU A 72 11.58 9.05 3.74
N ASP A 73 11.63 10.30 3.26
CA ASP A 73 12.80 10.85 2.57
C ASP A 73 13.86 11.49 3.45
N SER A 74 13.63 11.50 4.76
CA SER A 74 14.57 12.00 5.76
C SER A 74 14.68 11.04 6.94
N ARG A 75 15.73 11.24 7.75
CA ARG A 75 15.93 10.49 9.00
C ARG A 75 14.73 10.66 9.93
N GLU A 76 14.30 11.91 10.11
CA GLU A 76 13.16 12.27 10.95
C GLU A 76 11.89 11.57 10.48
N LYS A 77 11.56 11.66 9.18
CA LYS A 77 10.38 10.99 8.61
C LYS A 77 10.48 9.47 8.67
N THR A 78 11.68 8.90 8.53
CA THR A 78 11.89 7.45 8.61
C THR A 78 11.56 6.95 10.01
N PHE A 79 12.15 7.56 11.06
CA PHE A 79 11.85 7.16 12.44
C PHE A 79 10.41 7.49 12.85
N ALA A 80 9.90 8.68 12.52
CA ALA A 80 8.52 9.04 12.83
C ALA A 80 7.50 8.14 12.11
N GLY A 81 7.80 7.73 10.87
CA GLY A 81 6.98 6.80 10.11
C GLY A 81 7.03 5.37 10.66
N LEU A 82 8.21 4.88 11.08
CA LEU A 82 8.32 3.57 11.74
C LEU A 82 7.58 3.55 13.08
N ASP A 83 7.67 4.63 13.85
CA ASP A 83 6.98 4.81 15.13
C ASP A 83 5.45 4.80 14.96
N ASP A 84 4.92 5.60 14.04
CA ASP A 84 3.48 5.62 13.72
C ASP A 84 3.00 4.27 13.16
N ALA A 85 3.82 3.63 12.32
CA ALA A 85 3.53 2.29 11.81
C ALA A 85 3.43 1.26 12.92
N ARG A 86 4.29 1.34 13.94
CA ARG A 86 4.31 0.43 15.09
C ARG A 86 3.06 0.61 15.95
N GLU A 87 2.64 1.86 16.20
CA GLU A 87 1.42 2.15 16.96
C GLU A 87 0.15 1.62 16.28
N ARG A 88 0.13 1.61 14.94
CA ARG A 88 -1.01 1.18 14.13
C ARG A 88 -0.96 -0.28 13.67
N GLY A 89 0.13 -1.00 13.99
CA GLY A 89 0.32 -2.38 13.52
C GLY A 89 0.50 -2.50 12.00
N ILE A 90 1.04 -1.49 11.34
CA ILE A 90 1.30 -1.48 9.89
C ILE A 90 2.48 -2.41 9.58
N THR A 91 2.40 -3.18 8.49
CA THR A 91 3.55 -3.95 7.98
C THR A 91 3.95 -3.48 6.59
N PHE A 92 5.25 -3.61 6.27
CA PHE A 92 5.82 -3.15 5.01
C PHE A 92 6.36 -4.29 4.16
N GLY A 93 6.28 -4.15 2.84
CA GLY A 93 6.90 -5.03 1.85
C GLY A 93 7.59 -4.23 0.75
N ARG A 94 8.50 -4.87 0.01
CA ARG A 94 9.39 -4.19 -0.97
C ARG A 94 10.07 -2.96 -0.35
N VAL A 95 10.72 -3.16 0.80
CA VAL A 95 11.37 -2.13 1.59
C VAL A 95 12.81 -1.95 1.13
N ILE A 96 13.24 -0.70 0.98
CA ILE A 96 14.65 -0.33 0.86
C ILE A 96 14.98 0.70 1.93
N VAL A 97 15.99 0.44 2.74
CA VAL A 97 16.52 1.38 3.73
C VAL A 97 17.92 1.79 3.30
N ALA A 98 18.14 3.07 3.08
CA ALA A 98 19.43 3.66 2.76
C ALA A 98 19.95 4.45 3.96
N VAL A 99 21.14 4.11 4.44
CA VAL A 99 21.85 4.77 5.53
C VAL A 99 23.16 5.34 4.98
N GLY A 100 23.39 6.63 5.18
CA GLY A 100 24.60 7.32 4.71
C GLY A 100 24.55 7.73 3.23
N GLN A 101 25.71 8.16 2.71
CA GLN A 101 25.84 8.69 1.35
C GLN A 101 27.22 8.34 0.76
N GLY A 102 27.26 8.19 -0.57
CA GLY A 102 28.49 7.90 -1.30
C GLY A 102 29.15 6.61 -0.82
N ASN A 103 30.46 6.67 -0.60
CA ASN A 103 31.26 5.50 -0.22
C ASN A 103 31.05 5.07 1.25
N ASN A 104 30.44 5.92 2.09
CA ASN A 104 30.06 5.57 3.45
C ASN A 104 28.54 5.39 3.51
N SER A 105 28.07 4.30 2.91
CA SER A 105 26.65 3.98 2.86
C SER A 105 26.38 2.48 3.03
N VAL A 106 25.21 2.18 3.59
CA VAL A 106 24.64 0.84 3.70
C VAL A 106 23.23 0.88 3.13
N THR A 107 22.93 -0.06 2.23
CA THR A 107 21.58 -0.25 1.68
C THR A 107 21.08 -1.63 2.08
N ILE A 108 19.91 -1.66 2.70
CA ILE A 108 19.20 -2.89 3.06
C ILE A 108 17.98 -3.00 2.15
N ALA A 109 17.76 -4.16 1.54
CA ALA A 109 16.59 -4.42 0.71
C ALA A 109 15.86 -5.66 1.23
N ILE A 110 14.54 -5.54 1.41
CA ILE A 110 13.63 -6.62 1.81
C ILE A 110 12.49 -6.68 0.79
N ASN A 111 12.53 -7.68 -0.10
CA ASN A 111 11.63 -7.72 -1.26
C ASN A 111 10.33 -8.47 -0.97
N ASP A 112 10.42 -9.81 -0.85
CA ASP A 112 9.24 -10.69 -0.90
C ASP A 112 8.55 -10.92 0.45
N THR A 113 9.06 -10.32 1.52
CA THR A 113 8.59 -10.57 2.89
C THR A 113 7.92 -9.33 3.48
N ARG A 114 6.79 -9.53 4.16
CA ARG A 114 6.19 -8.51 5.02
C ARG A 114 6.94 -8.42 6.33
N VAL A 115 7.36 -7.23 6.69
CA VAL A 115 8.10 -6.95 7.92
C VAL A 115 7.39 -5.91 8.75
N ALA A 116 7.32 -6.18 10.06
CA ALA A 116 6.88 -5.19 11.03
C ALA A 116 7.95 -4.09 11.20
N PRO A 117 7.55 -2.86 11.58
CA PRO A 117 8.47 -1.74 11.79
C PRO A 117 9.59 -2.07 12.79
N GLY A 118 9.29 -2.79 13.87
CA GLY A 118 10.30 -3.20 14.86
C GLY A 118 11.43 -4.06 14.30
N TYR A 119 11.20 -4.81 13.23
CA TYR A 119 12.27 -5.55 12.54
C TYR A 119 13.21 -4.61 11.79
N ILE A 120 12.66 -3.58 11.14
CA ILE A 120 13.44 -2.55 10.44
C ILE A 120 14.23 -1.71 11.44
N GLU A 121 13.61 -1.34 12.56
CA GLU A 121 14.26 -0.61 13.67
C GLU A 121 15.45 -1.40 14.24
N ALA A 122 15.29 -2.70 14.49
CA ALA A 122 16.39 -3.54 14.99
C ALA A 122 17.59 -3.61 14.02
N ILE A 123 17.33 -3.63 12.70
CA ILE A 123 18.39 -3.56 11.69
C ILE A 123 19.07 -2.19 11.71
N LEU A 124 18.28 -1.12 11.75
CA LEU A 124 18.79 0.25 11.83
C LEU A 124 19.67 0.44 13.07
N ASP A 125 19.25 -0.05 14.23
CA ASP A 125 20.02 0.01 15.48
C ASP A 125 21.38 -0.68 15.34
N ALA A 126 21.43 -1.85 14.69
CA ALA A 126 22.68 -2.56 14.44
C ALA A 126 23.60 -1.80 13.46
N VAL A 127 23.05 -1.29 12.36
CA VAL A 127 23.82 -0.55 11.34
C VAL A 127 24.35 0.76 11.91
N LEU A 128 23.53 1.50 12.64
CA LEU A 128 23.86 2.84 13.14
C LEU A 128 24.97 2.85 14.20
N GLN A 129 25.33 1.70 14.78
CA GLN A 129 26.52 1.59 15.65
C GLN A 129 27.83 2.01 14.98
N ARG A 130 27.88 2.04 13.63
CA ARG A 130 29.06 2.42 12.83
C ARG A 130 28.90 3.77 12.12
N PHE A 131 27.83 4.50 12.40
CA PHE A 131 27.49 5.76 11.73
C PHE A 131 27.28 6.88 12.74
N ASP A 132 27.53 8.11 12.31
CA ASP A 132 27.26 9.28 13.14
C ASP A 132 25.76 9.51 13.30
N ALA A 133 25.36 10.17 14.40
CA ALA A 133 23.95 10.48 14.67
C ALA A 133 23.29 11.36 13.60
N SER A 134 24.08 12.17 12.89
CA SER A 134 23.64 13.02 11.77
C SER A 134 23.55 12.28 10.44
N THR A 135 23.91 11.01 10.39
CA THR A 135 23.91 10.22 9.16
C THR A 135 22.53 10.23 8.52
N PRO A 136 22.42 10.61 7.23
CA PRO A 136 21.17 10.57 6.50
C PRO A 136 20.58 9.16 6.49
N ILE A 137 19.27 9.07 6.70
CA ILE A 137 18.52 7.83 6.53
C ILE A 137 17.33 8.15 5.65
N ALA A 138 17.03 7.26 4.70
CA ALA A 138 15.77 7.27 3.98
C ALA A 138 15.27 5.83 3.87
N MET A 139 13.94 5.69 3.92
CA MET A 139 13.27 4.43 3.67
C MET A 139 12.32 4.58 2.49
N THR A 140 12.27 3.58 1.63
CA THR A 140 11.21 3.42 0.65
C THR A 140 10.51 2.09 0.86
N PHE A 141 9.24 2.02 0.45
CA PHE A 141 8.47 0.78 0.45
C PHE A 141 7.54 0.74 -0.77
N GLY A 142 7.33 -0.45 -1.32
CA GLY A 142 6.38 -0.67 -2.41
C GLY A 142 5.01 -1.15 -1.93
N VAL A 143 4.95 -1.73 -0.73
CA VAL A 143 3.71 -2.26 -0.18
C VAL A 143 3.58 -1.94 1.32
N ALA A 144 2.37 -1.60 1.77
CA ALA A 144 2.04 -1.46 3.17
C ALA A 144 0.65 -2.05 3.47
N GLU A 145 0.49 -2.74 4.59
CA GLU A 145 -0.76 -3.34 5.06
C GLU A 145 -1.25 -2.65 6.32
N PHE A 146 -2.53 -2.32 6.35
CA PHE A 146 -3.19 -1.54 7.38
C PHE A 146 -4.39 -2.31 7.92
N ALA A 147 -4.59 -2.25 9.24
CA ALA A 147 -5.74 -2.84 9.89
C ALA A 147 -7.07 -2.18 9.45
N SER A 148 -7.01 -0.92 9.03
CA SER A 148 -8.17 -0.16 8.58
C SER A 148 -7.80 0.87 7.51
N GLY A 149 -8.79 1.27 6.69
CA GLY A 149 -8.67 2.38 5.77
C GLY A 149 -8.46 3.72 6.48
N HIS A 150 -8.93 3.84 7.74
CA HIS A 150 -8.66 5.00 8.59
C HIS A 150 -7.16 5.13 8.88
N ASP A 151 -6.49 4.03 9.21
CA ASP A 151 -5.04 4.02 9.47
C ASP A 151 -4.25 4.35 8.20
N LEU A 152 -4.68 3.84 7.05
CA LEU A 152 -4.08 4.20 5.75
C LEU A 152 -4.11 5.72 5.51
N LYS A 153 -5.26 6.37 5.74
CA LYS A 153 -5.40 7.81 5.56
C LYS A 153 -4.49 8.57 6.52
N GLN A 154 -4.58 8.29 7.82
CA GLN A 154 -3.80 9.00 8.83
C GLN A 154 -2.30 8.84 8.64
N PHE A 155 -1.84 7.62 8.35
CA PHE A 155 -0.43 7.36 8.09
C PHE A 155 0.05 8.12 6.85
N SER A 156 -0.72 8.07 5.75
CA SER A 156 -0.34 8.76 4.50
C SER A 156 -0.30 10.27 4.66
N GLU A 157 -1.28 10.86 5.36
CA GLU A 157 -1.31 12.30 5.67
C GLU A 157 -0.13 12.72 6.56
N LYS A 158 0.12 11.99 7.67
CA LYS A 158 1.21 12.29 8.61
C LYS A 158 2.59 12.12 7.97
N ALA A 159 2.75 11.11 7.10
CA ALA A 159 4.00 10.87 6.39
C ALA A 159 4.18 11.77 5.15
N GLY A 160 3.15 12.51 4.73
CA GLY A 160 3.17 13.32 3.51
C GLY A 160 3.27 12.46 2.23
N ILE A 161 2.68 11.26 2.27
CA ILE A 161 2.66 10.31 1.16
C ILE A 161 1.39 10.54 0.34
N GLU A 162 1.57 10.91 -0.92
CA GLU A 162 0.48 10.93 -1.88
C GLU A 162 0.07 9.49 -2.21
N ILE A 163 -1.23 9.21 -2.19
CA ILE A 163 -1.83 7.92 -2.52
C ILE A 163 -2.75 8.11 -3.73
N HIS A 164 -2.86 7.08 -4.57
CA HIS A 164 -3.79 7.07 -5.71
C HIS A 164 -4.81 5.93 -5.57
N GLN A 165 -5.98 6.08 -6.19
CA GLN A 165 -7.06 5.09 -6.10
C GLN A 165 -6.64 3.70 -6.60
N ASP A 166 -5.80 3.65 -7.62
CA ASP A 166 -5.28 2.41 -8.20
C ASP A 166 -4.20 1.72 -7.34
N GLU A 167 -3.73 2.38 -6.28
CA GLU A 167 -2.76 1.82 -5.34
C GLU A 167 -3.43 1.20 -4.10
N VAL A 168 -4.73 1.42 -3.89
CA VAL A 168 -5.44 0.97 -2.68
C VAL A 168 -6.34 -0.23 -2.99
N THR A 169 -6.23 -1.29 -2.18
CA THR A 169 -7.11 -2.46 -2.22
C THR A 169 -7.74 -2.69 -0.85
N GLN A 170 -9.04 -3.02 -0.80
CA GLN A 170 -9.83 -3.26 0.42
C GLN A 170 -10.89 -4.34 0.22
#